data_AF-A0A6I4IJ89-F1
#
_entry.id   AF-A0A6I4IJ89-F1
#
_cell.length_a   1.000
_cell.length_b   1.000
_cell.length_c   1.000
_cell.angle_alpha   90.00
_cell.angle_beta   90.00
_cell.angle_gamma   90.00
#
_symmetry.space_group_name_H-M   'P 1'
#
loop_
_entity.id
_entity.type
_entity.pdbx_description
1 polymer ?
#
loop_
_entity_poly.entity_id
_entity_poly.type
_entity_poly.pdbx_seq_one_letter_code
_entity_poly.pdbx_strand_id
1 'polypeptide(L)' 'MTNNKIIEATAAFKKLDKVTQVIYKRKQMMDIVKRELEVARTIGFESYVEKYNPDQYKKDVIQELLSTI' A
#
# COMPACT_ATOMS: atom_id res chain seq x y z
N MET A 1 -8.66 7.63 -8.55
CA MET A 1 -7.54 6.67 -8.71
C MET A 1 -6.38 7.08 -7.83
N THR A 2 -5.89 6.17 -6.98
CA THR A 2 -4.70 6.42 -6.16
C THR A 2 -3.45 6.48 -7.06
N ASN A 3 -2.77 7.63 -7.09
CA ASN A 3 -1.55 7.82 -7.88
C ASN A 3 -0.34 7.23 -7.12
N ASN A 4 0.67 6.73 -7.85
CA ASN A 4 1.95 6.25 -7.30
C ASN A 4 2.57 7.29 -6.36
N LYS A 5 2.47 8.58 -6.69
CA LYS A 5 2.98 9.67 -5.84
C LYS A 5 2.38 9.68 -4.42
N ILE A 6 1.14 9.23 -4.26
CA ILE A 6 0.47 9.16 -2.95
C ILE A 6 1.06 7.99 -2.15
N ILE A 7 1.29 6.84 -2.79
CA ILE A 7 1.94 5.68 -2.16
C ILE A 7 3.38 6.04 -1.75
N GLU A 8 4.13 6.71 -2.63
CA GLU A 8 5.50 7.16 -2.35
C GLU A 8 5.60 8.20 -1.22
N ALA A 9 4.51 8.93 -0.96
CA ALA A 9 4.45 9.91 0.11
C ALA A 9 4.27 9.27 1.51
N THR A 10 3.82 8.01 1.57
CA THR A 10 3.60 7.30 2.84
C THR A 10 4.89 7.14 3.64
N ALA A 11 4.77 7.20 4.97
CA ALA A 11 5.88 6.93 5.88
C ALA A 11 6.41 5.50 5.69
N ALA A 12 5.52 4.54 5.47
CA ALA A 12 5.88 3.15 5.20
C ALA A 12 6.77 3.02 3.95
N PHE A 13 6.44 3.68 2.85
CA PHE A 13 7.28 3.69 1.65
C PHE A 13 8.62 4.38 1.88
N LYS A 14 8.64 5.51 2.58
CA LYS A 14 9.86 6.28 2.88
C LYS A 14 10.84 5.55 3.78
N LYS A 15 10.36 4.64 4.63
CA LYS A 15 11.19 3.79 5.51
C LYS A 15 11.93 2.67 4.76
N LEU A 16 11.49 2.31 3.56
CA LEU A 16 12.21 1.33 2.72
C LEU A 16 13.59 1.85 2.34
N ASP A 17 14.55 0.95 2.15
CA ASP A 17 15.84 1.33 1.57
C ASP A 17 15.68 1.79 0.12
N LYS A 18 16.64 2.60 -0.36
CA LYS A 18 16.57 3.22 -1.69
C LYS A 18 16.47 2.19 -2.83
N VAL A 19 17.09 1.02 -2.69
CA VAL A 19 17.04 -0.04 -3.72
C VAL A 19 15.65 -0.65 -3.76
N THR A 20 15.08 -0.97 -2.60
CA THR A 20 13.70 -1.50 -2.50
C THR A 20 12.67 -0.48 -2.97
N GLN A 21 12.84 0.82 -2.67
CA GLN A 21 11.97 1.87 -3.24
C GLN A 21 12.02 1.86 -4.77
N VAL A 22 13.21 1.77 -5.38
CA VAL A 22 13.35 1.72 -6.85
C VAL A 22 12.71 0.46 -7.42
N ILE A 23 12.91 -0.69 -6.78
CA ILE A 23 12.30 -1.95 -7.17
C ILE A 23 10.78 -1.84 -7.11
N TYR A 24 10.23 -1.29 -6.02
CA TYR A 24 8.78 -1.20 -5.81
C TYR A 24 8.12 -0.19 -6.75
N LYS A 25 8.82 0.89 -7.12
CA LYS A 25 8.36 1.83 -8.17
C LYS A 25 8.32 1.22 -9.56
N ARG A 26 9.30 0.36 -9.88
CA ARG A 26 9.45 -0.24 -11.23
C ARG A 26 8.65 -1.53 -11.41
N LYS A 27 8.39 -2.27 -10.34
CA LYS A 27 7.63 -3.52 -10.37
C LYS A 27 6.13 -3.28 -10.21
N GLN A 28 5.35 -4.32 -10.43
CA GLN A 28 3.89 -4.40 -10.22
C GLN A 28 3.42 -4.09 -8.79
N MET A 29 4.34 -3.80 -7.85
CA MET A 29 4.00 -3.56 -6.45
C MET A 29 3.08 -2.35 -6.26
N MET A 30 3.28 -1.26 -7.01
CA MET A 30 2.39 -0.10 -6.93
C MET A 30 0.96 -0.45 -7.34
N ASP A 31 0.80 -1.25 -8.38
CA ASP A 31 -0.54 -1.63 -8.88
C ASP A 31 -1.21 -2.64 -7.95
N ILE A 32 -0.43 -3.54 -7.33
CA ILE A 32 -0.90 -4.42 -6.26
C ILE A 32 -1.42 -3.60 -5.08
N VAL A 33 -0.64 -2.62 -4.59
CA VAL A 33 -1.05 -1.76 -3.48
C VAL A 33 -2.32 -0.97 -3.81
N LYS A 34 -2.45 -0.44 -5.03
CA LYS A 34 -3.68 0.26 -5.45
C LYS A 34 -4.89 -0.67 -5.42
N ARG A 35 -4.76 -1.87 -5.99
CA ARG A 35 -5.84 -2.86 -6.03
C ARG A 35 -6.24 -3.28 -4.62
N GLU A 36 -5.26 -3.59 -3.78
CA GLU A 36 -5.51 -4.01 -2.40
C GLU A 36 -6.11 -2.87 -1.55
N LEU A 37 -5.72 -1.62 -1.80
CA LEU A 37 -6.36 -0.45 -1.20
C LEU A 37 -7.84 -0.32 -1.60
N GLU A 38 -8.19 -0.55 -2.88
CA GLU A 38 -9.59 -0.53 -3.32
C GLU A 38 -10.41 -1.64 -2.65
N VAL A 39 -9.82 -2.83 -2.49
CA VAL A 39 -10.44 -3.91 -1.71
C VAL A 39 -10.65 -3.47 -0.27
N ALA A 40 -9.61 -2.99 0.41
CA ALA A 40 -9.68 -2.54 1.80
C ALA A 40 -10.68 -1.39 2.01
N ARG A 41 -10.84 -0.48 1.04
CA ARG A 41 -11.91 0.54 1.06
C ARG A 41 -13.30 -0.04 0.96
N THR A 42 -13.46 -1.13 0.22
CA THR A 42 -14.76 -1.74 -0.04
C THR A 42 -15.22 -2.62 1.13
N ILE A 43 -14.31 -3.41 1.70
CA ILE A 43 -14.64 -4.42 2.73
C ILE A 43 -14.17 -4.05 4.15
N GLY A 44 -13.45 -2.94 4.29
CA GLY A 44 -12.78 -2.54 5.54
C GLY A 44 -11.36 -3.12 5.66
N PHE A 45 -10.50 -2.41 6.39
CA PHE A 45 -9.10 -2.79 6.59
C PHE A 45 -8.95 -4.13 7.32
N GLU A 46 -9.72 -4.35 8.39
CA GLU A 46 -9.67 -5.58 9.19
C GLU A 46 -10.05 -6.80 8.35
N SER A 47 -11.18 -6.74 7.63
CA SER A 47 -11.63 -7.80 6.71
C SER A 47 -10.61 -8.08 5.60
N TYR A 48 -9.95 -7.04 5.09
CA TYR A 48 -8.87 -7.18 4.12
C TYR A 48 -7.66 -7.91 4.71
N VAL A 49 -7.22 -7.52 5.91
CA VAL A 49 -6.08 -8.15 6.59
C VAL A 49 -6.36 -9.62 6.88
N GLU A 50 -7.56 -9.95 7.36
CA GLU A 50 -7.96 -11.32 7.66
C GLU A 50 -8.03 -12.19 6.39
N LYS A 51 -8.63 -11.68 5.32
CA LYS A 51 -8.88 -12.45 4.10
C LYS A 51 -7.65 -12.62 3.20
N TYR A 52 -6.82 -11.59 3.10
CA TYR A 52 -5.70 -11.56 2.15
C TYR A 52 -4.33 -11.76 2.81
N ASN A 53 -4.26 -11.70 4.14
CA ASN A 53 -3.03 -11.82 4.93
C ASN A 53 -1.81 -11.13 4.28
N PRO A 54 -1.89 -9.82 4.00
CA PRO A 54 -0.83 -9.09 3.32
C PRO A 54 0.45 -9.01 4.18
N ASP A 55 1.58 -8.71 3.53
CA ASP A 55 2.82 -8.43 4.26
C ASP A 55 2.73 -7.11 5.07
N GLN A 56 3.66 -6.92 6.01
CA GLN A 56 3.65 -5.77 6.91
C GLN A 56 3.76 -4.44 6.15
N TYR A 57 4.55 -4.39 5.08
CA TYR A 57 4.69 -3.18 4.28
C TYR A 57 3.35 -2.76 3.66
N LYS A 58 2.61 -3.70 3.07
CA LYS A 58 1.29 -3.43 2.50
C LYS A 58 0.27 -3.03 3.57
N LYS A 59 0.29 -3.69 4.73
CA LYS A 59 -0.57 -3.30 5.87
C LYS A 59 -0.35 -1.83 6.23
N ASP A 60 0.90 -1.45 6.47
CA ASP A 60 1.27 -0.09 6.90
C ASP A 60 0.89 0.94 5.83
N VAL A 61 1.22 0.67 4.56
CA VAL A 61 0.89 1.55 3.44
C VAL A 61 -0.63 1.72 3.29
N ILE A 62 -1.39 0.62 3.27
CA ILE A 62 -2.83 0.67 3.05
C ILE A 62 -3.54 1.34 4.23
N GLN A 63 -3.13 1.07 5.46
CA GLN A 63 -3.67 1.72 6.65
C GLN A 63 -3.43 3.23 6.64
N GLU A 64 -2.22 3.67 6.26
CA GLU A 64 -1.88 5.08 6.14
C GLU A 64 -2.70 5.76 5.03
N LEU A 65 -2.86 5.09 3.88
CA LEU A 65 -3.64 5.59 2.75
C LEU A 65 -5.16 5.66 3.03
N LEU A 66 -5.69 4.76 3.86
CA LEU A 66 -7.06 4.81 4.34
C LEU A 66 -7.28 5.92 5.37
N SER A 67 -6.25 6.30 6.12
CA SER A 67 -6.33 7.36 7.14
C SER A 67 -6.13 8.77 6.59
N THR A 68 -5.64 8.90 5.35
CA THR A 68 -5.28 10.18 4.72
C THR A 68 -6.41 10.76 3.85
N ILE A 69 -7.48 9.99 3.59
CA ILE A 69 -8.56 10.31 2.65
C ILE A 69 -9.88 10.28 3.42
#